data_AF-A0A2G5I5Z2-F1
#
_entry.id   AF-A0A2G5I5Z2-F1
#
_cell.length_a   1.000
_cell.length_b   1.000
_cell.length_c   1.000
_cell.angle_alpha   90.00
_cell.angle_beta   90.00
_cell.angle_gamma   90.00
#
_symmetry.space_group_name_H-M   'P 1'
#
loop_
_entity.id
_entity.type
_entity.pdbx_description
1 polymer ?
#
loop_
_entity_poly.entity_id
_entity_poly.type
_entity_poly.pdbx_seq_one_letter_code
_entity_poly.pdbx_strand_id
1 'polypeptide(L)'
;MTADVAVRLLSQRASNDHETLGVVLYGLRRFLASEAIDEQLYNDLEAVLGEYAHPVPHLVTAIAARFRKATTTFVEIVPFLVQPYPVDEMRRLIYLSAEHPHPDDAPGHLRRLALAILAILDLMGDTAS
;
A
#
# COMPACT_ATOMS: atom_id res chain seq x y z
N MET A 1 -6.24 17.39 -43.46
CA MET A 1 -7.26 16.48 -42.89
C MET A 1 -6.91 15.96 -41.49
N THR A 2 -5.91 16.50 -40.78
CA THR A 2 -5.49 16.05 -39.42
C THR A 2 -5.89 17.01 -38.30
N ALA A 3 -6.11 18.29 -38.61
CA ALA A 3 -6.54 19.29 -37.63
C ALA A 3 -7.96 19.05 -37.09
N ASP A 4 -8.86 18.53 -37.92
CA ASP A 4 -10.27 18.30 -37.57
C ASP A 4 -10.46 17.17 -36.54
N VAL A 5 -9.60 16.14 -36.60
CA VAL A 5 -9.60 15.04 -35.63
C VAL A 5 -9.04 15.48 -34.27
N ALA A 6 -7.97 16.28 -34.27
CA ALA A 6 -7.38 16.83 -33.05
C ALA A 6 -8.36 17.79 -32.33
N VAL A 7 -9.08 18.62 -33.09
CA VAL A 7 -10.13 19.50 -32.55
C VAL A 7 -11.31 18.69 -32.02
N ARG A 8 -11.71 17.58 -32.66
CA ARG A 8 -12.76 16.69 -32.16
C ARG A 8 -12.38 15.97 -30.87
N LEU A 9 -11.12 15.57 -30.69
CA LEU A 9 -10.63 14.95 -29.45
C LEU A 9 -10.52 15.95 -28.30
N LEU A 10 -10.15 17.21 -28.59
CA LEU A 10 -10.14 18.29 -27.59
C LEU A 10 -11.54 18.82 -27.27
N SER A 11 -12.49 18.67 -28.21
CA SER A 11 -13.90 19.05 -28.04
C SER A 11 -14.77 17.93 -27.46
N GLN A 12 -14.25 16.70 -27.39
CA GLN A 12 -14.80 15.66 -26.53
C GLN A 12 -14.52 16.09 -25.09
N ARG A 13 -15.40 16.96 -24.60
CA ARG A 13 -15.75 17.08 -23.19
C ARG A 13 -15.71 15.67 -22.64
N ALA A 14 -14.71 15.36 -21.82
CA ALA A 14 -14.59 14.07 -21.16
C ALA A 14 -16.00 13.77 -20.65
N SER A 15 -16.60 12.70 -21.19
CA SER A 15 -17.96 12.34 -20.83
C SER A 15 -17.93 12.09 -19.34
N ASN A 16 -18.33 13.10 -18.56
CA ASN A 16 -18.42 13.06 -17.10
C ASN A 16 -19.62 12.21 -16.69
N ASP A 17 -19.86 11.13 -17.43
CA ASP A 17 -20.79 10.12 -17.05
C ASP A 17 -20.26 9.49 -15.76
N HIS A 18 -20.94 9.81 -14.66
CA HIS A 18 -20.49 9.51 -13.32
C HIS A 18 -20.34 7.99 -13.11
N GLU A 19 -21.14 7.20 -13.84
CA GLU A 19 -21.07 5.75 -13.89
C GLU A 19 -19.78 5.26 -14.55
N THR A 20 -19.47 5.76 -15.77
CA THR A 20 -18.20 5.45 -16.46
C THR A 20 -16.97 5.86 -15.64
N LEU A 21 -17.00 7.05 -15.02
CA LEU A 21 -15.92 7.51 -14.14
C LEU A 21 -15.78 6.64 -12.88
N GLY A 22 -16.89 6.18 -12.31
CA GLY A 22 -16.90 5.25 -11.17
C GLY A 22 -16.24 3.92 -11.51
N VAL A 23 -16.54 3.34 -12.67
CA VAL A 23 -15.94 2.08 -13.15
C VAL A 23 -14.43 2.23 -13.36
N VAL A 24 -13.98 3.33 -14.00
CA VAL A 24 -12.56 3.59 -14.24
C VAL A 24 -11.80 3.81 -12.93
N LEU A 25 -12.36 4.60 -12.00
CA LEU A 25 -11.76 4.83 -10.69
C LEU A 25 -11.66 3.52 -9.89
N TYR A 26 -12.70 2.70 -9.89
CA TYR A 26 -12.67 1.39 -9.23
C TYR A 26 -11.60 0.47 -9.83
N GLY A 27 -11.50 0.41 -11.16
CA GLY A 27 -10.47 -0.37 -11.86
C GLY A 27 -9.05 0.09 -11.51
N LEU A 28 -8.82 1.41 -11.48
CA LEU A 28 -7.53 1.99 -11.09
C LEU A 28 -7.19 1.67 -9.64
N ARG A 29 -8.15 1.80 -8.71
CA ARG A 29 -7.94 1.46 -7.30
C ARG A 29 -7.54 0.01 -7.12
N ARG A 30 -8.25 -0.91 -7.80
CA ARG A 30 -7.94 -2.34 -7.77
C ARG A 30 -6.55 -2.65 -8.34
N PHE A 31 -6.17 -2.00 -9.43
CA PHE A 31 -4.84 -2.15 -10.03
C PHE A 31 -3.73 -1.69 -9.07
N LEU A 32 -3.87 -0.51 -8.48
CA LEU A 32 -2.92 0.03 -7.50
C LEU A 32 -2.80 -0.86 -6.26
N ALA A 33 -3.91 -1.40 -5.77
CA ALA A 33 -3.91 -2.35 -4.66
C ALA A 33 -3.13 -3.64 -5.01
N SER A 34 -3.30 -4.17 -6.23
CA SER A 34 -2.58 -5.38 -6.67
C SER A 34 -1.09 -5.19 -6.88
N GLU A 35 -0.62 -3.97 -7.15
CA GLU A 35 0.82 -3.67 -7.23
C GLU A 35 1.49 -3.62 -5.84
N ALA A 36 0.78 -3.17 -4.82
CA ALA A 36 1.33 -3.02 -3.48
C ALA A 36 1.14 -4.24 -2.57
N ILE A 37 0.12 -5.05 -2.85
CA ILE A 37 -0.27 -6.19 -2.05
C ILE A 37 0.04 -7.45 -2.86
N ASP A 38 1.30 -7.88 -2.79
CA ASP A 38 1.73 -9.16 -3.34
C ASP A 38 1.66 -10.29 -2.30
N GLU A 39 1.72 -11.53 -2.79
CA GLU A 39 1.73 -12.73 -1.93
C GLU A 39 2.95 -12.74 -0.98
N GLN A 40 4.06 -12.15 -1.42
CA GLN A 40 5.28 -12.07 -0.63
C GLN A 40 5.09 -11.23 0.63
N LEU A 41 4.34 -10.13 0.56
CA LEU A 41 4.03 -9.28 1.70
C LEU A 41 3.23 -10.06 2.77
N TYR A 42 2.24 -10.85 2.36
CA TYR A 42 1.48 -11.69 3.29
C TYR A 42 2.33 -12.78 3.91
N ASN A 43 3.20 -13.43 3.13
CA ASN A 43 4.13 -14.43 3.65
C ASN A 43 5.09 -13.82 4.69
N ASP A 44 5.54 -12.59 4.46
CA ASP A 44 6.39 -11.86 5.40
C ASP A 44 5.64 -11.45 6.68
N LEU A 45 4.38 -11.05 6.57
CA LEU A 45 3.53 -10.76 7.71
C LEU A 45 3.28 -12.03 8.54
N GLU A 46 2.98 -13.16 7.91
CA GLU A 46 2.81 -14.46 8.58
C GLU A 46 4.10 -14.88 9.29
N ALA A 47 5.26 -14.71 8.65
CA ALA A 47 6.55 -15.03 9.26
C ALA A 47 6.88 -14.21 10.52
N VAL A 48 6.25 -13.05 10.71
CA VAL A 48 6.49 -12.12 11.83
C VAL A 48 5.36 -12.12 12.86
N LEU A 49 4.11 -12.25 12.42
CA LEU A 49 2.90 -12.11 13.24
C LEU A 49 2.16 -13.44 13.47
N GLY A 50 2.50 -14.49 12.73
CA GLY A 50 1.87 -15.80 12.85
C GLY A 50 2.01 -16.41 14.25
N GLU A 51 1.11 -17.32 14.59
CA GLU A 51 1.02 -17.95 15.92
C GLU A 51 2.34 -18.59 16.37
N TYR A 52 3.11 -19.14 15.41
CA TYR A 52 4.40 -19.79 15.63
C TYR A 52 5.59 -18.95 15.09
N ALA A 53 5.41 -17.63 14.94
CA ALA A 53 6.41 -16.77 14.34
C ALA A 53 7.71 -16.72 15.15
N HIS A 54 8.74 -17.35 14.62
CA HIS A 54 10.14 -17.21 15.04
C HIS A 54 11.00 -16.94 13.79
N PRO A 55 10.98 -15.70 13.26
CA PRO A 55 11.71 -15.39 12.05
C PRO A 55 13.20 -15.67 12.25
N VAL A 56 13.76 -16.48 11.35
CA VAL A 56 15.17 -16.86 11.44
C VAL A 56 16.03 -15.59 11.38
N PRO A 57 17.07 -15.42 12.23
CA PRO A 57 17.79 -14.15 12.35
C PRO A 57 18.31 -13.56 11.04
N HIS A 58 18.70 -14.41 10.08
CA HIS A 58 19.17 -13.95 8.77
C HIS A 58 18.05 -13.43 7.85
N LEU A 59 16.79 -13.81 8.11
CA LEU A 59 15.62 -13.32 7.37
C LEU A 59 15.08 -12.00 7.94
N VAL A 60 15.33 -11.69 9.21
CA VAL A 60 14.84 -10.46 9.89
C VAL A 60 15.19 -9.20 9.10
N THR A 61 16.45 -9.06 8.69
CA THR A 61 16.91 -7.90 7.90
C THR A 61 16.28 -7.86 6.51
N ALA A 62 16.10 -9.01 5.88
CA ALA A 62 15.50 -9.11 4.56
C ALA A 62 14.01 -8.75 4.59
N ILE A 63 13.28 -9.25 5.59
CA ILE A 63 11.86 -8.91 5.82
C ILE A 63 11.72 -7.43 6.14
N ALA A 64 12.56 -6.88 7.03
CA ALA A 64 12.55 -5.45 7.35
C ALA A 64 12.77 -4.58 6.10
N ALA A 65 13.69 -4.95 5.21
CA ALA A 65 13.91 -4.24 3.96
C ALA A 65 12.70 -4.29 3.03
N ARG A 66 12.03 -5.45 2.93
CA ARG A 66 10.80 -5.60 2.14
C ARG A 66 9.64 -4.78 2.71
N PHE A 67 9.45 -4.75 4.03
CA PHE A 67 8.46 -3.89 4.68
C PHE A 67 8.71 -2.40 4.44
N ARG A 68 9.97 -1.96 4.43
CA ARG A 68 10.31 -0.57 4.05
C ARG A 68 9.96 -0.28 2.60
N LYS A 69 10.25 -1.21 1.68
CA LYS A 69 9.85 -1.08 0.28
C LYS A 69 8.33 -0.98 0.13
N ALA A 70 7.58 -1.86 0.81
CA ALA A 70 6.12 -1.82 0.82
C ALA A 70 5.58 -0.51 1.38
N THR A 71 6.23 0.05 2.42
CA THR A 71 5.87 1.36 2.98
C THR A 71 5.95 2.47 1.93
N THR A 72 7.00 2.51 1.11
CA THR A 72 7.11 3.48 0.01
C THR A 72 5.94 3.35 -0.96
N THR A 73 5.57 2.12 -1.32
CA THR A 73 4.41 1.87 -2.20
C THR A 73 3.11 2.34 -1.54
N PHE A 74 2.89 2.06 -0.25
CA PHE A 74 1.70 2.53 0.46
C PHE A 74 1.57 4.06 0.50
N VAL A 75 2.69 4.78 0.67
CA VAL A 75 2.69 6.25 0.62
C VAL A 75 2.15 6.77 -0.72
N GLU A 76 2.44 6.07 -1.81
CA GLU A 76 1.99 6.44 -3.15
C GLU A 76 0.52 6.10 -3.38
N ILE A 77 0.04 4.94 -2.91
CA ILE A 77 -1.28 4.43 -3.29
C ILE A 77 -2.40 4.74 -2.29
N VAL A 78 -2.12 4.78 -0.98
CA VAL A 78 -3.14 4.92 0.09
C VAL A 78 -4.01 6.18 -0.08
N PRO A 79 -3.50 7.35 -0.50
CA PRO A 79 -4.33 8.53 -0.74
C PRO A 79 -5.48 8.30 -1.74
N PHE A 80 -5.33 7.34 -2.65
CA PHE A 80 -6.31 7.02 -3.68
C PHE A 80 -7.25 5.88 -3.29
N LEU A 81 -6.86 5.07 -2.30
CA LEU A 81 -7.56 3.85 -1.91
C LEU A 81 -8.40 4.03 -0.65
N VAL A 82 -7.89 4.76 0.34
CA VAL A 82 -8.55 4.91 1.65
C VAL A 82 -9.13 6.32 1.81
N GLN A 83 -10.42 6.41 2.18
CA GLN A 83 -11.12 7.67 2.43
C GLN A 83 -11.93 7.59 3.74
N PRO A 84 -11.78 8.53 4.69
CA PRO A 84 -10.81 9.64 4.67
C PRO A 84 -9.35 9.14 4.75
N TYR A 85 -8.39 9.97 4.32
CA TYR A 85 -6.97 9.61 4.35
C TYR A 85 -6.48 9.32 5.79
N PRO A 86 -5.88 8.15 6.07
CA PRO A 86 -5.50 7.74 7.42
C PRO A 86 -4.16 8.37 7.84
N VAL A 87 -4.21 9.63 8.27
CA VAL A 87 -3.02 10.45 8.59
C VAL A 87 -2.17 9.82 9.69
N ASP A 88 -2.79 9.31 10.76
CA ASP A 88 -2.08 8.84 11.94
C ASP A 88 -1.40 7.48 11.69
N GLU A 89 -2.08 6.57 11.00
CA GLU A 89 -1.55 5.26 10.61
C GLU A 89 -0.42 5.42 9.60
N MET A 90 -0.57 6.28 8.60
CA MET A 90 0.48 6.56 7.62
C MET A 90 1.70 7.23 8.26
N ARG A 91 1.50 8.20 9.15
CA ARG A 91 2.61 8.82 9.90
C ARG A 91 3.35 7.79 10.73
N ARG A 92 2.63 6.91 11.43
CA ARG A 92 3.22 5.85 12.25
C ARG A 92 4.03 4.87 11.41
N LEU A 93 3.48 4.44 10.27
CA LEU A 93 4.16 3.53 9.35
C LEU A 93 5.46 4.14 8.81
N ILE A 94 5.41 5.38 8.32
CA ILE A 94 6.57 6.12 7.81
C ILE A 94 7.64 6.22 8.91
N TYR A 95 7.26 6.61 10.13
CA TYR A 95 8.18 6.75 11.24
C TYR A 95 8.89 5.43 11.57
N LEU A 96 8.12 4.33 11.72
CA LEU A 96 8.69 3.00 11.97
C LEU A 96 9.59 2.53 10.82
N SER A 97 9.23 2.78 9.56
CA SER A 97 10.08 2.38 8.43
C SER A 97 11.44 3.07 8.38
N ALA A 98 11.54 4.28 8.95
CA ALA A 98 12.75 5.09 8.97
C ALA A 98 13.66 4.78 10.17
N GLU A 99 13.14 4.16 11.23
CA GLU A 99 13.92 3.77 12.41
C GLU A 99 14.98 2.72 12.05
N HIS A 100 16.13 2.78 12.71
CA HIS A 100 17.18 1.76 12.60
C HIS A 100 17.43 1.19 14.00
N PRO A 101 16.69 0.14 14.42
CA PRO A 101 16.78 -0.39 15.77
C PRO A 101 18.14 -1.02 16.05
N HIS A 102 18.55 -1.05 17.32
CA HIS A 102 19.66 -1.87 17.76
C HIS A 102 19.36 -3.35 17.50
N PRO A 103 20.35 -4.22 17.21
CA PRO A 103 20.12 -5.64 16.92
C PRO A 103 19.27 -6.37 17.97
N ASP A 104 19.44 -6.04 19.25
CA ASP A 104 18.67 -6.64 20.35
C ASP A 104 17.18 -6.25 20.32
N ASP A 105 16.85 -5.06 19.78
CA ASP A 105 15.48 -4.56 19.64
C ASP A 105 14.86 -4.89 18.26
N ALA A 106 15.65 -5.43 17.34
CA ALA A 106 15.24 -5.67 15.95
C ALA A 106 13.99 -6.55 15.82
N PRO A 107 13.80 -7.64 16.60
CA PRO A 107 12.56 -8.43 16.53
C PRO A 107 11.32 -7.64 16.97
N GLY A 108 11.44 -6.87 18.06
CA GLY A 108 10.35 -6.05 18.58
C GLY A 108 9.99 -4.89 17.65
N HIS A 109 11.00 -4.26 17.05
CA HIS A 109 10.79 -3.25 16.02
C HIS A 109 10.13 -3.84 14.76
N LEU A 110 10.61 -5.00 14.27
CA LEU A 110 10.04 -5.68 13.11
C LEU A 110 8.56 -6.00 13.32
N ARG A 111 8.20 -6.51 14.50
CA ARG A 111 6.81 -6.79 14.86
C ARG A 111 5.94 -5.52 14.86
N ARG A 112 6.45 -4.40 15.39
CA ARG A 112 5.73 -3.12 15.37
C ARG A 112 5.50 -2.62 13.94
N LEU A 113 6.51 -2.76 13.07
CA LEU A 113 6.39 -2.39 11.66
C LEU A 113 5.37 -3.27 10.94
N ALA A 114 5.38 -4.59 11.16
CA ALA A 114 4.42 -5.52 10.60
C ALA A 114 2.97 -5.17 11.01
N LEU A 115 2.73 -4.86 12.29
CA LEU A 115 1.42 -4.44 12.76
C LEU A 115 0.94 -3.13 12.13
N ALA A 116 1.86 -2.18 11.89
CA ALA A 116 1.52 -0.93 11.22
C ALA A 116 1.13 -1.18 9.74
N ILE A 117 1.83 -2.10 9.06
CA ILE A 117 1.47 -2.52 7.71
C ILE A 117 0.09 -3.19 7.70
N LEU A 118 -0.16 -4.13 8.61
CA LEU A 118 -1.45 -4.82 8.70
C LEU A 118 -2.61 -3.83 8.90
N ALA A 119 -2.44 -2.84 9.77
CA ALA A 119 -3.46 -1.80 9.97
C ALA A 119 -3.77 -1.00 8.68
N ILE A 120 -2.76 -0.73 7.84
CA ILE A 120 -3.00 -0.09 6.54
C ILE A 120 -3.76 -1.03 5.59
N LEU A 121 -3.40 -2.31 5.56
CA LEU A 121 -4.08 -3.31 4.74
C LEU A 121 -5.55 -3.47 5.15
N ASP A 122 -5.85 -3.50 6.45
CA ASP A 122 -7.22 -3.57 6.97
C ASP A 122 -8.06 -2.37 6.51
N LEU A 123 -7.51 -1.15 6.63
CA LEU A 123 -8.16 0.07 6.14
C LEU A 123 -8.43 0.04 4.63
N MET A 124 -7.50 -0.51 3.85
CA MET A 124 -7.69 -0.69 2.41
C MET A 124 -8.78 -1.71 2.10
N GLY A 125 -8.86 -2.80 2.86
CA GLY A 125 -9.89 -3.83 2.75
C GLY A 125 -11.30 -3.32 3.05
N ASP A 126 -11.46 -2.53 4.11
CA ASP A 126 -12.74 -1.95 4.52
C ASP A 126 -13.32 -1.00 3.46
N THR A 127 -12.46 -0.28 2.74
CA THR A 127 -12.89 0.67 1.68
C THR A 127 -13.18 0.01 0.33
N ALA A 128 -12.84 -1.28 0.17
CA ALA A 128 -13.08 -2.04 -1.06
C ALA A 128 -14.41 -2.82 -1.05
N SER A 129 -15.13 -2.83 0.08
CA SER A 129 -16.47 -3.45 0.24
C SER A 129 -17.60 -2.44 0.02
#